data_AF-A0A711UWL2-F1
#
_entry.id   AF-A0A711UWL2-F1
#
_cell.length_a   1.000
_cell.length_b   1.000
_cell.length_c   1.000
_cell.angle_alpha   90.00
_cell.angle_beta   90.00
_cell.angle_gamma   90.00
#
_symmetry.space_group_name_H-M   'P 1'
#
loop_
_entity.id
_entity.type
_entity.pdbx_description
1 polymer ?
#
loop_
_entity_poly.entity_id
_entity_poly.type
_entity_poly.pdbx_seq_one_letter_code
_entity_poly.pdbx_strand_id
1 'polypeptide(L)'
;MVFSGIVEIKIPNTVATNESHCIKDKLVIFYGTNGEVYHNRLIVNSISGDRFRGWRNWLLGADGIANTLGSLRGSGYGYPDIGGVVLAAYCGTSDTDSSRKFYRGVRVPGSRLAVISVTAACNTGGPYASTPQVVVASPGLYPMAGTFTALSGLPGNSGGTTTAMIGLFVRTA
;
A
#
# COMPACT_ATOMS: atom_id res chain seq x y z
N MET A 1 22.03 6.90 6.47
CA MET A 1 21.33 6.04 5.49
C MET A 1 22.37 5.50 4.53
N VAL A 2 22.45 4.19 4.38
CA VAL A 2 23.31 3.55 3.36
C VAL A 2 22.37 2.96 2.32
N PHE A 3 22.38 3.50 1.11
CA PHE A 3 21.61 2.95 -0.01
C PHE A 3 22.44 1.84 -0.64
N SER A 4 21.87 0.63 -0.77
CA SER A 4 22.51 -0.53 -1.40
C SER A 4 21.71 -0.95 -2.63
N GLY A 5 22.39 -1.04 -3.78
CA GLY A 5 21.73 -1.30 -5.05
C GLY A 5 22.64 -1.06 -6.26
N ILE A 6 22.02 -1.03 -7.44
CA ILE A 6 22.68 -0.81 -8.73
C ILE A 6 22.27 0.55 -9.28
N VAL A 7 23.23 1.30 -9.83
CA VAL A 7 22.97 2.53 -10.59
C VAL A 7 23.17 2.25 -12.08
N GLU A 8 22.15 2.53 -12.89
CA GLU A 8 22.21 2.50 -14.34
C GLU A 8 22.14 3.93 -14.89
N ILE A 9 23.01 4.27 -15.84
CA ILE A 9 23.04 5.58 -16.49
C ILE A 9 22.79 5.40 -17.98
N LYS A 10 21.77 6.07 -18.50
CA LYS A 10 21.41 6.05 -19.93
C LYS A 10 21.56 7.43 -20.54
N ILE A 11 22.00 7.47 -21.80
CA ILE A 11 21.96 8.66 -22.64
C ILE A 11 20.79 8.49 -23.59
N PRO A 12 19.61 9.10 -23.31
CA PRO A 12 18.41 8.86 -24.12
C PRO A 12 18.47 9.53 -25.50
N ASN A 13 19.38 10.47 -25.70
CA ASN A 13 19.53 11.22 -26.95
C ASN A 13 20.61 10.59 -27.84
N THR A 14 20.46 10.72 -29.16
CA THR A 14 21.49 10.31 -30.12
C THR A 14 22.83 10.99 -29.84
N VAL A 15 23.88 10.17 -29.82
CA VAL A 15 25.28 10.55 -29.65
C VAL A 15 25.95 10.42 -31.01
N ALA A 16 26.26 11.56 -31.64
CA ALA A 16 26.82 11.59 -33.00
C ALA A 16 28.31 11.26 -33.03
N THR A 17 29.03 11.57 -31.94
CA THR A 17 30.44 11.26 -31.73
C THR A 17 30.68 10.88 -30.29
N ASN A 18 31.76 10.15 -30.00
CA ASN A 18 32.13 9.78 -28.62
C ASN A 18 32.20 11.00 -27.70
N GLU A 19 32.71 12.12 -28.17
CA GLU A 19 32.84 13.38 -27.40
C GLU A 19 31.49 14.05 -27.15
N SER A 20 30.54 13.92 -28.09
CA SER A 20 29.23 14.57 -27.98
C SER A 20 28.37 14.03 -26.82
N HIS A 21 28.77 12.91 -26.22
CA HIS A 21 28.07 12.33 -25.07
C HIS A 21 28.07 13.28 -23.86
N CYS A 22 29.10 14.12 -23.69
CA CYS A 22 29.25 14.96 -22.50
C CYS A 22 28.18 16.06 -22.44
N ILE A 23 27.71 16.55 -23.58
CA ILE A 23 26.69 17.61 -23.70
C ILE A 23 25.24 17.10 -23.75
N LYS A 24 25.00 15.80 -23.54
CA LYS A 24 23.65 15.22 -23.54
C LYS A 24 23.15 15.01 -22.11
N ASP A 25 21.85 15.22 -21.92
CA ASP A 25 21.15 14.80 -20.71
C ASP A 25 21.42 13.32 -20.38
N LYS A 26 21.37 12.99 -19.08
CA LYS A 26 21.47 11.61 -18.60
C LYS A 26 20.22 11.23 -17.82
N LEU A 27 19.70 10.05 -18.07
CA LEU A 27 18.74 9.39 -17.19
C LEU A 27 19.54 8.51 -16.24
N VAL A 28 19.38 8.73 -14.94
CA VAL A 28 19.99 7.91 -13.88
C VAL A 28 18.88 7.12 -13.22
N ILE A 29 19.03 5.80 -13.15
CA ILE A 29 18.09 4.88 -12.51
C ILE A 29 18.83 4.18 -11.37
N PHE A 30 18.24 4.16 -10.19
CA PHE A 30 18.72 3.40 -9.04
C PHE A 30 17.77 2.23 -8.77
N TYR A 31 18.30 1.03 -8.76
CA TYR A 31 17.62 -0.21 -8.41
C TYR A 31 18.07 -0.62 -7.01
N GLY A 32 17.20 -0.45 -6.03
CA GLY A 32 17.43 -0.82 -4.63
C GLY A 32 17.37 -2.33 -4.42
N THR A 33 18.14 -2.82 -3.46
CA THR A 33 18.14 -4.24 -3.06
C THR A 33 16.82 -4.73 -2.49
N ASN A 34 15.90 -3.84 -2.06
CA ASN A 34 14.56 -4.22 -1.60
C ASN A 34 13.48 -4.01 -2.68
N GLY A 35 13.87 -3.86 -3.95
CA GLY A 35 12.95 -3.71 -5.08
C GLY A 35 12.51 -2.27 -5.38
N GLU A 36 13.05 -1.28 -4.67
CA GLU A 36 12.76 0.12 -4.97
C GLU A 36 13.40 0.55 -6.30
N VAL A 37 12.66 1.29 -7.13
CA VAL A 37 13.21 1.88 -8.35
C VAL A 37 13.06 3.38 -8.29
N TYR A 38 14.18 4.10 -8.36
CA TYR A 38 14.20 5.56 -8.41
C TYR A 38 14.83 6.03 -9.71
N HIS A 39 14.39 7.18 -10.23
CA HIS A 39 15.06 7.86 -11.33
C HIS A 39 15.34 9.32 -11.03
N ASN A 40 16.36 9.84 -11.69
CA ASN A 40 16.73 11.24 -11.71
C ASN A 40 17.19 11.61 -13.13
N ARG A 41 17.13 12.89 -13.48
CA ARG A 41 17.61 13.38 -14.76
C ARG A 41 18.67 14.43 -14.53
N LEU A 42 19.87 14.17 -15.04
CA LEU A 42 20.90 15.19 -15.20
C LEU A 42 20.55 16.01 -16.43
N ILE A 43 20.33 17.30 -16.24
CA ILE A 43 20.22 18.27 -17.33
C ILE A 43 21.62 18.81 -17.56
N VAL A 44 22.09 18.71 -18.79
CA VAL A 44 23.41 19.23 -19.19
C VAL A 44 23.25 20.43 -20.11
N ASN A 45 24.19 21.37 -20.06
CA ASN A 45 24.21 22.57 -20.91
C ASN A 45 23.00 23.48 -20.67
N SER A 46 22.57 23.58 -19.41
CA SER A 46 21.55 24.54 -18.99
C SER A 46 22.20 25.88 -18.65
N ILE A 47 21.50 26.99 -18.91
CA ILE A 47 21.96 28.35 -18.57
C ILE A 47 22.33 28.47 -17.07
N SER A 48 21.66 27.70 -16.21
CA SER A 48 21.92 27.66 -14.76
C SER A 48 22.99 26.66 -14.33
N GLY A 49 23.75 26.07 -15.25
CA GLY A 49 24.70 24.98 -14.99
C GLY A 49 24.04 23.60 -14.93
N ASP A 50 24.89 22.58 -15.01
CA ASP A 50 24.48 21.18 -15.01
C ASP A 50 23.93 20.78 -13.64
N ARG A 51 22.75 20.14 -13.63
CA ARG A 51 22.10 19.77 -12.37
C ARG A 51 21.17 18.58 -12.50
N PHE A 52 21.05 17.85 -11.40
CA PHE A 52 20.03 16.84 -11.22
C PHE A 52 18.67 17.48 -10.90
N ARG A 53 17.59 16.95 -11.49
CA ARG A 53 16.20 17.36 -11.16
C ARG A 53 15.74 16.89 -9.78
N GLY A 54 16.47 15.96 -9.16
CA GLY A 54 16.10 15.31 -7.91
C GLY A 54 15.54 13.91 -8.14
N TRP A 55 15.70 13.05 -7.13
CA TRP A 55 15.27 11.66 -7.18
C TRP A 55 13.75 11.53 -7.10
N ARG A 56 13.18 10.66 -7.91
CA ARG A 56 11.75 10.31 -7.94
C ARG A 56 11.60 8.80 -7.94
N ASN A 57 10.66 8.27 -7.17
CA ASN A 57 10.36 6.83 -7.17
C ASN A 57 9.52 6.48 -8.42
N TRP A 58 9.99 5.55 -9.24
CA TRP A 58 9.33 5.11 -10.48
C TRP A 58 8.08 4.27 -10.21
N LEU A 59 8.02 3.58 -9.07
CA LEU A 59 6.89 2.75 -8.63
C LEU A 59 5.74 3.54 -8.00
N LEU A 60 5.85 4.87 -7.86
CA LEU A 60 4.72 5.73 -7.46
C LEU A 60 3.86 6.22 -8.64
N GLY A 61 4.05 5.66 -9.84
CA GLY A 61 3.08 5.77 -10.93
C GLY A 61 1.77 5.04 -10.61
N ALA A 62 0.70 5.31 -11.35
CA ALA A 62 -0.62 4.70 -11.13
C ALA A 62 -0.57 3.16 -11.06
N ASP A 63 0.24 2.53 -11.94
CA ASP A 63 0.40 1.08 -11.97
C ASP A 63 1.10 0.52 -10.72
N GLY A 64 2.12 1.22 -10.21
CA GLY A 64 2.81 0.77 -9.00
C GLY A 64 1.97 0.94 -7.74
N ILE A 65 1.12 1.97 -7.68
CA ILE A 65 0.09 2.11 -6.66
C ILE A 65 -0.92 0.96 -6.76
N ALA A 66 -1.46 0.69 -7.95
CA ALA A 66 -2.43 -0.39 -8.15
C ALA A 66 -1.84 -1.76 -7.80
N ASN A 67 -0.60 -2.04 -8.22
CA ASN A 67 0.10 -3.29 -7.90
C ASN A 67 0.37 -3.42 -6.39
N THR A 68 0.73 -2.33 -5.71
CA THR A 68 0.96 -2.35 -4.26
C THR A 68 -0.36 -2.58 -3.51
N LEU A 69 -1.41 -1.83 -3.86
CA LEU A 69 -2.72 -1.92 -3.20
C LEU A 69 -3.44 -3.24 -3.49
N GLY A 70 -3.25 -3.82 -4.68
CA GLY A 70 -3.81 -5.10 -5.10
C GLY A 70 -2.92 -6.31 -4.82
N SER A 71 -1.73 -6.11 -4.23
CA SER A 71 -0.81 -7.22 -3.92
C SER A 71 -1.42 -8.16 -2.89
N LEU A 72 -1.25 -9.47 -3.11
CA LEU A 72 -1.79 -10.51 -2.24
C LEU A 72 -0.68 -11.31 -1.59
N ARG A 73 -0.90 -11.73 -0.35
CA ARG A 73 0.02 -12.62 0.39
C ARG A 73 -0.68 -13.87 0.88
N GLY A 74 -0.14 -15.02 0.49
CA GLY A 74 -0.47 -16.31 1.08
C GLY A 74 -1.83 -16.89 0.69
N SER A 75 -2.32 -17.79 1.55
CA SER A 75 -3.34 -18.82 1.32
C SER A 75 -4.70 -18.26 0.88
N GLY A 76 -4.99 -18.18 -0.42
CA GLY A 76 -6.34 -18.23 -1.04
C GLY A 76 -7.43 -17.22 -0.61
N TYR A 77 -7.24 -16.46 0.47
CA TYR A 77 -8.22 -15.57 1.10
C TYR A 77 -8.04 -14.11 0.68
N GLY A 78 -7.09 -13.84 -0.22
CA GLY A 78 -6.89 -12.50 -0.79
C GLY A 78 -6.41 -11.46 0.23
N TYR A 79 -5.61 -11.84 1.23
CA TYR A 79 -5.04 -10.88 2.18
C TYR A 79 -3.99 -9.99 1.52
N PRO A 80 -3.90 -8.70 1.87
CA PRO A 80 -2.91 -7.82 1.29
C PRO A 80 -1.47 -8.24 1.67
N ASP A 81 -0.54 -8.05 0.74
CA ASP A 81 0.89 -8.02 1.08
C ASP A 81 1.27 -6.66 1.72
N ILE A 82 2.53 -6.50 2.09
CA ILE A 82 3.04 -5.27 2.71
C ILE A 82 2.74 -4.06 1.81
N GLY A 83 2.19 -3.00 2.39
CA GLY A 83 1.73 -1.80 1.69
C GLY A 83 0.32 -1.91 1.12
N GLY A 84 -0.25 -3.12 1.03
CA GLY A 84 -1.63 -3.33 0.65
C GLY A 84 -2.61 -2.87 1.73
N VAL A 85 -3.81 -2.50 1.29
CA VAL A 85 -4.88 -1.95 2.12
C VAL A 85 -6.03 -2.95 2.20
N VAL A 86 -6.64 -3.09 3.38
CA VAL A 86 -7.78 -3.98 3.61
C VAL A 86 -8.86 -3.29 4.45
N LEU A 87 -10.11 -3.48 4.06
CA LEU A 87 -11.27 -3.20 4.90
C LEU A 87 -11.54 -4.46 5.74
N ALA A 88 -11.36 -4.35 7.05
CA ALA A 88 -11.42 -5.49 7.96
C ALA A 88 -12.23 -5.15 9.22
N ALA A 89 -12.73 -6.19 9.89
CA ALA A 89 -13.30 -6.06 11.22
C ALA A 89 -12.24 -6.34 12.27
N TYR A 90 -12.08 -5.42 13.22
CA TYR A 90 -11.26 -5.59 14.39
C TYR A 90 -12.06 -6.26 15.51
N CYS A 91 -11.58 -7.41 15.96
CA CYS A 91 -12.24 -8.24 16.97
C CYS A 91 -11.69 -8.01 18.39
N GLY A 92 -11.06 -6.86 18.66
CA GLY A 92 -10.46 -6.57 19.97
C GLY A 92 -9.07 -7.15 20.14
N THR A 93 -8.48 -6.98 21.32
CA THR A 93 -7.18 -7.57 21.68
C THR A 93 -7.29 -9.03 22.14
N SER A 94 -8.45 -9.43 22.65
CA SER A 94 -8.80 -10.78 23.07
C SER A 94 -10.29 -11.06 22.86
N ASP A 95 -10.71 -12.32 22.93
CA ASP A 95 -12.11 -12.71 22.67
C ASP A 95 -13.06 -12.18 23.74
N THR A 96 -12.54 -11.89 24.93
CA THR A 96 -13.24 -11.28 26.05
C THR A 96 -13.09 -9.75 26.10
N ASP A 97 -12.46 -9.13 25.11
CA ASP A 97 -12.31 -7.67 25.04
C ASP A 97 -13.70 -7.02 24.91
N SER A 98 -14.12 -6.35 25.98
CA SER A 98 -15.40 -5.64 26.10
C SER A 98 -15.29 -4.14 25.79
N SER A 99 -14.10 -3.66 25.42
CA SER A 99 -13.83 -2.27 25.06
C SER A 99 -12.97 -2.23 23.79
N ARG A 100 -13.45 -2.96 22.77
CA ARG A 100 -12.78 -3.05 21.48
C ARG A 100 -12.71 -1.67 20.88
N LYS A 101 -11.51 -1.21 20.54
CA LYS A 101 -11.29 0.11 19.94
C LYS A 101 -10.04 0.11 19.09
N PHE A 102 -10.07 0.89 18.02
CA PHE A 102 -8.90 1.28 17.26
C PHE A 102 -9.09 2.71 16.75
N TYR A 103 -7.98 3.37 16.45
CA TYR A 103 -7.96 4.71 15.86
C TYR A 103 -6.77 4.81 14.90
N ARG A 104 -6.85 5.79 14.00
CA ARG A 104 -5.85 5.98 12.96
C ARG A 104 -4.43 6.05 13.55
N GLY A 105 -3.51 5.28 12.97
CA GLY A 105 -2.11 5.18 13.39
C GLY A 105 -1.81 4.06 14.40
N VAL A 106 -2.82 3.44 15.02
CA VAL A 106 -2.60 2.30 15.92
C VAL A 106 -2.22 1.06 15.13
N ARG A 107 -1.23 0.34 15.65
CA ARG A 107 -0.86 -0.98 15.15
C ARG A 107 -1.74 -2.06 15.77
N VAL A 108 -2.25 -2.95 14.92
CA VAL A 108 -3.05 -4.10 15.32
C VAL A 108 -2.44 -5.38 14.71
N PRO A 109 -2.40 -6.49 15.46
CA PRO A 109 -2.00 -7.77 14.90
C PRO A 109 -3.06 -8.28 13.92
N GLY A 110 -2.63 -8.82 12.78
CA GLY A 110 -3.53 -9.37 11.77
C GLY A 110 -4.41 -10.52 12.30
N SER A 111 -3.94 -11.28 13.29
CA SER A 111 -4.73 -12.33 13.95
C SER A 111 -5.97 -11.80 14.69
N ARG A 112 -6.09 -10.47 14.85
CA ARG A 112 -7.27 -9.80 15.43
C ARG A 112 -8.10 -9.07 14.39
N LEU A 113 -7.74 -9.20 13.12
CA LEU A 113 -8.48 -8.68 11.98
C LEU A 113 -9.19 -9.83 11.25
N ALA A 114 -10.45 -9.59 10.94
CA ALA A 114 -11.29 -10.47 10.15
C ALA A 114 -11.60 -9.84 8.79
N VAL A 115 -11.63 -10.65 7.74
CA VAL A 115 -12.23 -10.25 6.46
C VAL A 115 -13.72 -10.02 6.68
N ILE A 116 -14.24 -9.01 5.98
CA ILE A 116 -15.68 -8.79 5.91
C ILE A 116 -16.20 -9.02 4.50
N SER A 117 -17.46 -9.43 4.41
CA SER A 117 -18.23 -9.39 3.18
C SER A 117 -19.45 -8.51 3.40
N VAL A 118 -19.65 -7.53 2.52
CA VAL A 118 -20.84 -6.67 2.54
C VAL A 118 -21.72 -7.07 1.36
N THR A 119 -22.93 -7.54 1.63
CA THR A 119 -23.89 -7.95 0.60
C THR A 119 -25.12 -7.07 0.64
N ALA A 120 -25.71 -6.83 -0.53
CA ALA A 120 -26.95 -6.08 -0.70
C ALA A 120 -27.73 -6.73 -1.86
N ALA A 121 -29.06 -6.62 -1.84
CA ALA A 121 -29.85 -7.10 -2.98
C ALA A 121 -29.65 -6.17 -4.17
N CYS A 122 -29.53 -6.75 -5.37
CA CYS A 122 -29.30 -6.01 -6.61
C CYS A 122 -30.36 -6.33 -7.67
N ASN A 123 -30.69 -5.34 -8.50
CA ASN A 123 -31.49 -5.47 -9.70
C ASN A 123 -30.77 -4.72 -10.85
N THR A 124 -30.65 -5.34 -12.02
CA THR A 124 -30.00 -4.73 -13.20
C THR A 124 -30.94 -3.84 -14.02
N GLY A 125 -32.25 -3.89 -13.77
CA GLY A 125 -33.27 -3.09 -14.45
C GLY A 125 -33.50 -1.69 -13.87
N GLY A 126 -32.86 -1.36 -12.74
CA GLY A 126 -32.99 -0.06 -12.09
C GLY A 126 -32.55 -0.09 -10.62
N PRO A 127 -32.55 1.08 -9.94
CA PRO A 127 -32.17 1.17 -8.53
C PRO A 127 -33.04 0.27 -7.65
N TYR A 128 -32.41 -0.45 -6.72
CA TYR A 128 -33.11 -1.28 -5.73
C TYR A 128 -32.62 -0.94 -4.33
N ALA A 129 -33.54 -0.53 -3.45
CA ALA A 129 -33.21 -0.26 -2.06
C ALA A 129 -33.18 -1.57 -1.27
N SER A 130 -32.10 -1.80 -0.52
CA SER A 130 -32.00 -2.95 0.39
C SER A 130 -31.18 -2.62 1.62
N THR A 131 -31.40 -3.36 2.70
CA THR A 131 -30.57 -3.30 3.89
C THR A 131 -29.30 -4.12 3.66
N PRO A 132 -28.10 -3.53 3.72
CA PRO A 132 -26.86 -4.27 3.56
C PRO A 132 -26.65 -5.24 4.73
N GLN A 133 -26.12 -6.42 4.44
CA GLN A 133 -25.65 -7.38 5.44
C GLN A 133 -24.13 -7.33 5.50
N VAL A 134 -23.58 -7.39 6.71
CA VAL A 134 -22.14 -7.50 6.92
C VAL A 134 -21.83 -8.83 7.61
N VAL A 135 -21.06 -9.66 6.93
CA VAL A 135 -20.56 -10.93 7.47
C VAL A 135 -19.11 -10.76 7.87
N VAL A 136 -18.78 -11.13 9.11
CA VAL A 136 -17.42 -11.07 9.65
C VAL A 136 -16.89 -12.50 9.73
N ALA A 137 -15.80 -12.80 9.03
CA ALA A 137 -15.14 -14.09 9.11
C ALA A 137 -14.53 -14.29 10.51
N SER A 138 -14.46 -15.52 11.01
CA SER A 138 -13.78 -15.79 12.27
C SER A 138 -12.26 -15.60 12.10
N PRO A 139 -11.60 -14.68 12.84
CA PRO A 139 -10.14 -14.54 12.79
C PRO A 139 -9.41 -15.82 13.19
N GLY A 140 -10.02 -16.68 14.01
CA GLY A 140 -9.43 -17.95 14.43
C GLY A 140 -9.42 -19.02 13.34
N LEU A 141 -10.35 -18.97 12.39
CA LEU A 141 -10.40 -19.89 11.25
C LEU A 141 -9.68 -19.33 10.02
N TYR A 142 -9.66 -18.01 9.88
CA TYR A 142 -9.12 -17.29 8.73
C TYR A 142 -8.19 -16.16 9.19
N PRO A 143 -7.05 -16.48 9.84
CA PRO A 143 -6.19 -15.47 10.43
C PRO A 143 -5.44 -14.68 9.35
N MET A 144 -5.46 -13.35 9.45
CA MET A 144 -4.55 -12.52 8.66
C MET A 144 -3.16 -12.53 9.30
N ALA A 145 -2.13 -12.85 8.51
CA ALA A 145 -0.75 -12.78 8.97
C ALA A 145 -0.24 -11.33 8.99
N GLY A 146 0.65 -11.02 9.93
CA GLY A 146 1.39 -9.76 9.95
C GLY A 146 0.85 -8.70 10.90
N THR A 147 1.36 -7.48 10.76
CA THR A 147 0.97 -6.31 11.54
C THR A 147 0.40 -5.22 10.66
N PHE A 148 -0.72 -4.66 11.07
CA PHE A 148 -1.47 -3.66 10.33
C PHE A 148 -1.51 -2.35 11.07
N THR A 149 -1.51 -1.24 10.34
CA THR A 149 -1.76 0.09 10.90
C THR A 149 -3.16 0.55 10.50
N ALA A 150 -3.94 1.00 11.47
CA ALA A 150 -5.26 1.56 11.21
C ALA A 150 -5.17 2.87 10.43
N LEU A 151 -5.97 2.99 9.36
CA LEU A 151 -6.14 4.19 8.55
C LEU A 151 -7.43 4.96 8.89
N SER A 152 -8.35 4.32 9.62
CA SER A 152 -9.61 4.90 10.11
C SER A 152 -9.77 4.71 11.63
N GLY A 153 -10.94 5.05 12.16
CA GLY A 153 -11.31 4.86 13.57
C GLY A 153 -11.22 6.14 14.40
N LEU A 154 -11.99 6.19 15.49
CA LEU A 154 -12.11 7.31 16.41
C LEU A 154 -11.80 6.83 17.84
N PRO A 155 -10.92 7.51 18.61
CA PRO A 155 -10.55 7.09 19.95
C PRO A 155 -11.72 6.96 20.95
N GLY A 156 -12.79 7.74 20.75
CA GLY A 156 -13.95 7.78 21.64
C GLY A 156 -14.98 6.67 21.40
N ASN A 157 -14.89 5.92 20.30
CA ASN A 157 -15.83 4.84 20.00
C ASN A 157 -15.27 3.51 20.48
N SER A 158 -16.10 2.73 21.18
CA SER A 158 -15.76 1.37 21.59
C SER A 158 -16.91 0.40 21.32
N GLY A 159 -16.54 -0.82 20.99
CA GLY A 159 -17.42 -1.97 20.87
C GLY A 159 -17.34 -2.90 22.08
N GLY A 160 -18.38 -3.71 22.27
CA GLY A 160 -18.42 -4.78 23.28
C GLY A 160 -17.86 -6.11 22.79
N THR A 161 -17.99 -7.15 23.60
CA THR A 161 -17.51 -8.52 23.30
C THR A 161 -18.17 -9.17 22.09
N THR A 162 -19.37 -8.71 21.73
CA THR A 162 -20.15 -9.24 20.61
C THR A 162 -20.07 -8.37 19.35
N THR A 163 -19.34 -7.25 19.38
CA THR A 163 -19.24 -6.35 18.22
C THR A 163 -17.84 -6.40 17.62
N ALA A 164 -17.75 -6.35 16.29
CA ALA A 164 -16.49 -6.11 15.60
C ALA A 164 -16.49 -4.68 15.06
N MET A 165 -15.36 -4.00 15.15
CA MET A 165 -15.24 -2.64 14.65
C MET A 165 -14.66 -2.64 13.25
N ILE A 166 -15.42 -2.15 12.27
CA ILE A 166 -14.98 -2.15 10.88
C ILE A 166 -14.09 -0.93 10.60
N GLY A 167 -12.96 -1.17 9.96
CA GLY A 167 -11.98 -0.14 9.65
C GLY A 167 -11.14 -0.44 8.42
N LEU A 168 -10.46 0.60 7.95
CA LEU A 168 -9.46 0.50 6.91
C LEU A 168 -8.10 0.33 7.56
N PHE A 169 -7.30 -0.60 7.05
CA PHE A 169 -5.98 -0.93 7.58
C PHE A 169 -4.99 -1.07 6.44
N VAL A 170 -3.73 -0.72 6.69
CA VAL A 170 -2.60 -1.00 5.79
C VAL A 170 -1.68 -2.01 6.43
N ARG A 171 -1.23 -3.00 5.67
CA ARG A 171 -0.23 -3.96 6.17
C ARG A 171 1.15 -3.33 6.21
N THR A 172 1.85 -3.50 7.33
CA THR A 172 3.16 -2.88 7.58
C THR A 172 4.27 -3.88 7.92
N ALA A 173 3.92 -5.12 8.28
CA ALA A 173 4.82 -6.25 8.47
C ALA A 173 4.07 -7.57 8.27
#